data_AF-A0A936PLM3-F1
#
_entry.id   AF-A0A936PLM3-F1
#
_cell.length_a   1.000
_cell.length_b   1.000
_cell.length_c   1.000
_cell.angle_alpha   90.00
_cell.angle_beta   90.00
_cell.angle_gamma   90.00
#
_symmetry.space_group_name_H-M   'P 1'
#
loop_
_entity.id
_entity.type
_entity.pdbx_description
1 polymer ?
#
loop_
_entity_poly.entity_id
_entity_poly.type
_entity_poly.pdbx_seq_one_letter_code
_entity_poly.pdbx_strand_id
1 'polypeptide(L)'
;MYLFKYSLSLLLMLALSATIAVFAQEPKVFPEDPTAFVTELSTFFKSAQDRESRQALQVFSEEWVTGKYDAPIQQEIIKTCNLMLAQRMRPTPGFREYLISLNSFPDNTTGKSYMAWHRGVAPISGQ
;
A
#
# COMPACT_ATOMS: atom_id res chain seq x y z
N MET A 1 10.97 41.35 -37.55
CA MET A 1 11.37 41.15 -36.14
C MET A 1 10.17 40.86 -35.22
N TYR A 2 9.26 39.96 -35.63
CA TYR A 2 8.13 39.49 -34.79
C TYR A 2 8.08 37.96 -34.71
N LEU A 3 8.60 37.27 -35.75
CA LEU A 3 8.77 35.80 -35.78
C LEU A 3 9.61 35.25 -34.61
N PHE A 4 10.67 35.95 -34.18
CA PHE A 4 11.51 35.54 -33.05
C PHE A 4 10.79 35.66 -31.68
N LYS A 5 9.84 36.61 -31.55
CA LYS A 5 9.04 36.80 -30.33
C LYS A 5 8.04 35.67 -30.11
N TYR A 6 7.39 35.21 -31.18
CA TYR A 6 6.45 34.08 -31.10
C TYR A 6 7.19 32.75 -30.87
N SER A 7 8.39 32.59 -31.45
CA SER A 7 9.26 31.43 -31.19
C SER A 7 9.65 31.31 -29.72
N LEU A 8 9.95 32.43 -29.05
CA LEU A 8 10.29 32.43 -27.62
C LEU A 8 9.06 32.17 -26.73
N SER A 9 7.90 32.71 -27.10
CA SER A 9 6.63 32.43 -26.39
C SER A 9 6.18 30.97 -26.52
N LEU A 10 6.36 30.37 -27.70
CA LEU A 10 6.01 28.96 -27.92
C LEU A 10 6.89 28.02 -27.10
N LEU A 11 8.18 28.35 -26.99
CA LEU A 11 9.17 27.57 -26.22
C LEU A 11 8.93 27.69 -24.70
N LEU A 12 8.47 28.85 -24.23
CA LEU A 12 8.10 29.08 -22.83
C LEU A 12 6.82 28.33 -22.42
N MET A 13 5.80 28.30 -23.30
CA MET A 13 4.58 27.50 -23.10
C MET A 13 4.87 25.99 -23.07
N LEU A 14 5.79 25.52 -23.93
CA LEU A 14 6.18 24.11 -23.97
C LEU A 14 6.94 23.68 -22.71
N ALA A 15 7.82 24.54 -22.18
CA ALA A 15 8.56 24.30 -20.95
C ALA A 15 7.66 24.25 -19.69
N LEU A 16 6.54 24.99 -19.68
CA LEU A 16 5.59 25.01 -18.55
C LEU A 16 4.71 23.75 -18.47
N SER A 17 4.57 23.02 -19.59
CA SER A 17 3.79 21.76 -19.63
C SER A 17 4.55 20.54 -19.09
N ALA A 18 5.86 20.66 -18.86
CA ALA A 18 6.73 19.54 -18.49
C ALA A 18 6.74 19.18 -17.00
N THR A 19 5.99 19.88 -16.14
CA THR A 19 5.95 19.65 -14.69
C THR A 19 4.67 18.99 -14.22
N ILE A 20 4.16 18.00 -14.97
CA ILE A 20 3.20 17.06 -14.38
C ILE A 20 4.02 16.12 -13.50
N ALA A 21 4.25 16.53 -12.25
CA ALA A 21 4.71 15.63 -11.21
C ALA A 21 3.71 14.47 -11.17
N VAL A 22 4.16 13.28 -11.57
CA VAL A 22 3.42 12.04 -11.42
C VAL A 22 3.37 11.75 -9.92
N PHE A 23 2.39 12.35 -9.24
CA PHE A 23 1.97 11.85 -7.95
C PHE A 23 1.54 10.40 -8.19
N ALA A 24 2.29 9.45 -7.63
CA ALA A 24 1.93 8.04 -7.66
C ALA A 24 0.47 7.93 -7.22
N GLN A 25 -0.40 7.51 -8.14
CA GLN A 25 -1.82 7.44 -7.86
C GLN A 25 -2.02 6.36 -6.80
N GLU A 26 -2.77 6.67 -5.74
CA GLU A 26 -3.16 5.65 -4.77
C GLU A 26 -3.85 4.50 -5.53
N PRO A 27 -3.43 3.24 -5.32
CA PRO A 27 -4.01 2.12 -6.02
C PRO A 27 -5.51 2.06 -5.68
N LYS A 28 -6.35 1.92 -6.72
CA LYS A 28 -7.79 1.73 -6.49
C LYS A 28 -8.08 0.38 -5.85
N VAL A 29 -7.25 -0.62 -6.18
CA VAL A 29 -7.27 -2.00 -5.69
C VAL A 29 -5.83 -2.52 -5.79
N PHE A 30 -5.36 -3.21 -4.76
CA PHE A 30 -4.11 -3.94 -4.80
C PHE A 30 -4.22 -5.22 -5.64
N PRO A 31 -3.15 -5.64 -6.34
CA PRO A 31 -3.16 -6.85 -7.16
C PRO A 31 -3.37 -8.12 -6.32
N GLU A 32 -4.02 -9.12 -6.92
CA GLU A 32 -4.24 -10.43 -6.31
C GLU A 32 -2.98 -11.31 -6.28
N ASP A 33 -2.02 -11.01 -7.17
CA ASP A 33 -0.72 -11.67 -7.18
C ASP A 33 0.07 -11.32 -5.92
N PRO A 34 0.48 -12.31 -5.10
CA PRO A 34 1.16 -12.07 -3.82
C PRO A 34 2.46 -11.27 -3.94
N THR A 35 3.21 -11.41 -5.03
CA THR A 35 4.49 -10.73 -5.22
C THR A 35 4.27 -9.28 -5.64
N ALA A 36 3.34 -9.04 -6.56
CA ALA A 36 2.93 -7.70 -6.96
C ALA A 36 2.29 -6.95 -5.78
N PHE A 37 1.54 -7.63 -4.93
CA PHE A 37 0.87 -7.05 -3.77
C PHE A 37 1.85 -6.34 -2.83
N VAL A 38 2.92 -7.03 -2.39
CA VAL A 38 3.89 -6.44 -1.45
C VAL A 38 4.64 -5.27 -2.09
N THR A 39 4.89 -5.33 -3.39
CA THR A 39 5.54 -4.25 -4.14
C THR A 39 4.66 -2.99 -4.17
N GLU A 40 3.37 -3.15 -4.47
CA GLU A 40 2.41 -2.05 -4.48
C GLU A 40 2.13 -1.52 -3.07
N LEU A 41 2.01 -2.39 -2.07
CA LEU A 41 1.87 -2.01 -0.66
C LEU A 41 3.07 -1.17 -0.20
N SER A 42 4.29 -1.58 -0.55
CA SER A 42 5.50 -0.81 -0.24
C SER A 42 5.51 0.57 -0.90
N THR A 43 5.01 0.65 -2.14
CA THR A 43 4.86 1.92 -2.86
C THR A 43 3.81 2.82 -2.21
N PHE A 44 2.67 2.26 -1.80
CA PHE A 44 1.62 2.96 -1.08
C PHE A 44 2.12 3.58 0.24
N PHE A 45 3.00 2.89 0.95
CA PHE A 45 3.63 3.38 2.18
C PHE A 45 4.76 4.40 1.97
N LYS A 46 5.15 4.74 0.74
CA LYS A 46 6.20 5.78 0.52
C LYS A 46 5.84 7.15 1.07
N SER A 47 4.55 7.45 1.23
CA SER A 47 4.10 8.70 1.85
C SER A 47 4.19 8.68 3.40
N ALA A 48 4.38 7.50 4.01
CA ALA A 48 4.53 7.35 5.46
C ALA A 48 5.94 7.76 5.91
N GLN A 49 6.03 8.88 6.64
CA GLN A 49 7.30 9.44 7.12
C GLN A 49 7.68 9.01 8.54
N ASP A 50 6.76 8.41 9.29
CA ASP A 50 7.05 7.94 10.64
C ASP A 50 7.84 6.62 10.65
N ARG A 51 8.70 6.47 11.67
CA ARG A 51 9.57 5.31 11.82
C ARG A 51 8.77 4.02 12.02
N GLU A 52 7.66 4.11 12.74
CA GLU A 52 6.83 2.97 13.10
C GLU A 52 6.15 2.34 11.88
N SER A 53 5.57 3.15 10.99
CA SER A 53 5.01 2.67 9.72
C SER A 53 6.05 1.96 8.85
N ARG A 54 7.26 2.54 8.75
CA ARG A 54 8.36 1.90 7.99
C ARG A 54 8.77 0.56 8.60
N GLN A 55 8.86 0.50 9.93
CA GLN A 55 9.20 -0.74 10.64
C GLN A 55 8.11 -1.80 10.48
N ALA A 56 6.83 -1.42 10.59
CA ALA A 56 5.71 -2.32 10.40
C ALA A 56 5.69 -2.92 8.99
N LEU A 57 5.89 -2.08 7.95
CA LEU A 57 6.00 -2.54 6.57
C LEU A 57 7.20 -3.46 6.36
N GLN A 58 8.37 -3.11 6.92
CA GLN A 58 9.58 -3.90 6.76
C GLN A 58 9.40 -5.32 7.34
N VAL A 59 8.97 -5.42 8.60
CA VAL A 59 8.77 -6.72 9.26
C VAL A 59 7.73 -7.55 8.51
N PHE A 60 6.62 -6.93 8.10
CA PHE A 60 5.60 -7.62 7.31
C PHE A 60 6.15 -8.16 5.99
N SER A 61 6.96 -7.35 5.28
CA SER A 61 7.53 -7.74 3.99
C SER A 61 8.55 -8.88 4.15
N GLU A 62 9.34 -8.87 5.22
CA GLU A 62 10.26 -9.96 5.57
C GLU A 62 9.48 -11.25 5.86
N GLU A 63 8.44 -11.19 6.70
CA GLU A 63 7.57 -12.33 7.01
C GLU A 63 6.83 -12.89 5.78
N TRP A 64 6.49 -12.02 4.84
CA TRP A 64 5.89 -12.43 3.57
C TRP A 64 6.85 -13.27 2.73
N VAL A 65 8.10 -12.84 2.61
CA VAL A 65 9.14 -13.52 1.81
C VAL A 65 9.61 -14.81 2.47
N THR A 66 9.63 -14.88 3.81
CA THR A 66 9.98 -16.12 4.53
C THR A 66 8.89 -17.20 4.46
N GLY A 67 7.70 -16.85 3.95
CA GLY A 67 6.59 -17.79 3.80
C GLY A 67 5.80 -18.02 5.09
N LYS A 68 5.83 -17.07 6.05
CA LYS A 68 4.98 -17.10 7.26
C LYS A 68 3.50 -17.19 6.91
N TYR A 69 3.12 -16.59 5.79
CA TYR A 69 1.76 -16.56 5.26
C TYR A 69 1.61 -17.55 4.10
N ASP A 70 0.78 -18.57 4.27
CA ASP A 70 0.41 -19.49 3.20
C ASP A 70 -0.58 -18.84 2.21
N ALA A 71 -0.82 -19.48 1.06
CA ALA A 71 -1.64 -18.89 0.00
C ALA A 71 -3.06 -18.47 0.47
N PRO A 72 -3.82 -19.29 1.24
CA PRO A 72 -5.09 -18.84 1.80
C PRO A 72 -4.99 -17.60 2.68
N ILE A 73 -3.97 -17.53 3.55
CA ILE A 73 -3.75 -16.37 4.41
C ILE A 73 -3.37 -15.13 3.59
N GLN A 74 -2.47 -15.27 2.61
CA GLN A 74 -2.09 -14.17 1.72
C GLN A 74 -3.29 -13.57 1.02
N GLN A 75 -4.20 -14.40 0.51
CA GLN A 75 -5.42 -13.93 -0.16
C GLN A 75 -6.35 -13.17 0.80
N GLU A 76 -6.50 -13.63 2.06
CA GLU A 76 -7.31 -12.91 3.04
C GLU A 76 -6.67 -11.58 3.46
N ILE A 77 -5.34 -11.51 3.55
CA ILE A 77 -4.60 -10.26 3.79
C ILE A 77 -4.85 -9.26 2.66
N ILE A 78 -4.67 -9.69 1.41
CA ILE A 78 -4.88 -8.85 0.22
C ILE A 78 -6.31 -8.31 0.19
N LYS A 79 -7.29 -9.19 0.41
CA LYS A 79 -8.70 -8.82 0.49
C LYS A 79 -8.96 -7.79 1.59
N THR A 80 -8.39 -7.98 2.77
CA THR A 80 -8.52 -7.03 3.89
C THR A 80 -7.92 -5.68 3.52
N CYS A 81 -6.71 -5.65 2.94
CA CYS A 81 -6.09 -4.42 2.45
C CYS A 81 -6.94 -3.71 1.38
N ASN A 82 -7.60 -4.46 0.49
CA ASN A 82 -8.51 -3.91 -0.51
C ASN A 82 -9.78 -3.32 0.11
N LEU A 83 -10.33 -3.92 1.17
CA LEU A 83 -11.43 -3.32 1.93
C LEU A 83 -10.99 -2.02 2.59
N MET A 84 -9.79 -1.98 3.18
CA MET A 84 -9.23 -0.77 3.78
C MET A 84 -9.01 0.35 2.76
N LEU A 85 -8.54 0.03 1.54
CA LEU A 85 -8.45 0.98 0.43
C LEU A 85 -9.82 1.51 0.01
N ALA A 86 -10.83 0.65 -0.08
CA ALA A 86 -12.19 1.04 -0.44
C ALA A 86 -12.78 2.05 0.57
N GLN A 87 -12.37 1.94 1.83
CA GLN A 87 -12.70 2.88 2.91
C GLN A 87 -11.81 4.13 2.95
N ARG A 88 -10.91 4.29 1.99
CA ARG A 88 -9.96 5.40 1.89
C ARG A 88 -9.06 5.53 3.12
N MET A 89 -8.74 4.40 3.76
CA MET A 89 -7.78 4.40 4.86
C MET A 89 -6.41 4.82 4.35
N ARG A 90 -5.76 5.71 5.10
CA ARG A 90 -4.40 6.17 4.80
C ARG A 90 -3.36 5.12 5.26
N PRO A 91 -2.13 5.16 4.71
CA PRO A 91 -1.03 4.32 5.19
C PRO A 91 -0.85 4.41 6.71
N THR A 92 -0.93 5.63 7.23
CA THR A 92 -0.86 5.93 8.67
C THR A 92 -2.16 6.60 9.14
N PRO A 93 -2.77 6.16 10.26
CA PRO A 93 -2.41 5.00 11.07
C PRO A 93 -3.03 3.68 10.59
N GLY A 94 -4.07 3.69 9.75
CA GLY A 94 -4.93 2.53 9.51
C GLY A 94 -4.19 1.28 9.04
N PHE A 95 -3.47 1.37 7.91
CA PHE A 95 -2.69 0.23 7.42
C PHE A 95 -1.55 -0.13 8.36
N ARG A 96 -0.87 0.85 8.98
CA ARG A 96 0.17 0.58 9.97
C ARG A 96 -0.34 -0.32 11.11
N GLU A 97 -1.46 0.03 11.75
CA GLU A 97 -1.98 -0.76 12.88
C GLU A 97 -2.35 -2.19 12.47
N TYR A 98 -2.88 -2.34 11.26
CA TYR A 98 -3.15 -3.66 10.70
C TYR A 98 -1.85 -4.46 10.51
N LEU A 99 -0.81 -3.88 9.90
CA LEU A 99 0.49 -4.56 9.74
C LEU A 99 1.14 -4.89 11.08
N ILE A 100 1.08 -4.00 12.07
CA ILE A 100 1.57 -4.28 13.43
C ILE A 100 0.84 -5.48 14.03
N SER A 101 -0.47 -5.57 13.85
CA SER A 101 -1.27 -6.70 14.33
C SER A 101 -0.83 -8.00 13.66
N LEU A 102 -0.57 -8.00 12.34
CA LEU A 102 -0.06 -9.18 11.63
C LEU A 102 1.32 -9.63 12.14
N ASN A 103 2.23 -8.68 12.31
CA ASN A 103 3.58 -8.94 12.79
C ASN A 103 3.61 -9.45 14.25
N SER A 104 2.56 -9.18 15.02
CA SER A 104 2.47 -9.61 16.42
C SER A 104 2.15 -11.11 16.60
N PHE A 105 1.76 -11.80 15.53
CA PHE A 105 1.45 -13.23 15.59
C PHE A 105 2.73 -14.06 15.83
N PRO A 106 2.74 -14.98 16.81
CA PRO A 106 3.83 -15.93 17.00
C PRO A 106 4.04 -16.83 15.77
N ASP A 107 5.27 -17.28 15.55
CA ASP A 107 5.62 -18.13 14.39
C ASP A 107 4.90 -19.49 14.38
N ASN A 108 4.47 -19.99 15.54
CA ASN A 108 3.70 -21.23 15.66
C ASN A 108 2.18 -21.03 15.50
N THR A 109 1.74 -19.85 15.06
CA THR A 109 0.32 -19.56 14.83
C THR A 109 -0.21 -20.44 13.71
N THR A 110 -1.26 -21.21 13.99
CA THR A 110 -1.93 -22.01 12.96
C THR A 110 -2.75 -21.14 12.03
N GLY A 111 -2.86 -21.52 10.76
CA GLY A 111 -3.72 -20.81 9.79
C GLY A 111 -5.18 -20.69 10.25
N LYS A 112 -5.69 -21.65 11.05
CA LYS A 112 -7.03 -21.56 11.65
C LYS A 112 -7.15 -20.42 12.66
N SER A 113 -6.14 -20.23 13.52
CA SER A 113 -6.11 -19.13 14.49
C SER A 113 -6.04 -17.78 13.79
N TYR A 114 -5.23 -17.68 12.73
CA TYR A 114 -5.11 -16.47 11.91
C TYR A 114 -6.44 -16.10 11.25
N MET A 115 -7.09 -17.08 10.62
CA MET A 115 -8.41 -16.89 9.99
C MET A 115 -9.51 -16.56 11.00
N ALA A 116 -9.46 -17.16 12.19
CA ALA A 116 -10.41 -16.84 13.26
C ALA A 116 -10.27 -15.39 13.74
N TRP A 117 -9.03 -14.91 13.89
CA TRP A 117 -8.77 -13.51 14.22
C TRP A 117 -9.29 -12.57 13.13
N HIS A 118 -8.99 -12.85 11.85
CA HIS A 118 -9.49 -12.06 10.71
C HIS A 118 -11.01 -11.92 10.69
N ARG A 119 -11.74 -13.00 10.96
CA ARG A 119 -13.21 -12.96 11.08
C ARG A 119 -13.69 -12.09 12.25
N GLY A 120 -12.94 -12.06 13.34
CA GLY A 120 -13.25 -11.23 14.50
C GLY A 120 -13.04 -9.73 14.25
N VAL A 121 -12.08 -9.37 13.39
CA VAL A 121 -11.79 -7.96 13.04
C VAL A 121 -12.54 -7.47 11.79
N ALA A 122 -13.10 -8.36 10.98
CA ALA A 122 -13.91 -8.03 9.81
C ALA A 122 -15.11 -7.08 10.08
N PRO A 123 -15.83 -7.15 11.22
CA PRO A 123 -16.91 -6.20 11.51
C PRO A 123 -16.42 -4.75 11.72
N ILE A 124 -15.15 -4.57 12.08
CA ILE A 124 -14.57 -3.25 12.42
C ILE A 124 -14.03 -2.55 11.16
N SER A 125 -13.69 -3.32 10.13
CA SER A 125 -13.25 -2.86 8.80
C SER A 125 -14.41 -2.80 7.80
N GLY A 126 -15.67 -2.77 8.26
CA GLY A 126 -16.86 -2.93 7.43
C GLY A 126 -18.11 -2.21 7.93
N GLN A 127 -17.97 -1.06 8.61
CA GLN A 127 -19.08 -0.14 8.89
C GLN A 127 -18.86 1.23 8.27
#